data_AF-V7HIF5-F1
#
_entry.id   AF-V7HIF5-F1
#
_cell.length_a   1.000
_cell.length_b   1.000
_cell.length_c   1.000
_cell.angle_alpha   90.00
_cell.angle_beta   90.00
_cell.angle_gamma   90.00
#
_symmetry.space_group_name_H-M   'P 1'
#
loop_
_entity.id
_entity.type
_entity.pdbx_description
1 polymer ?
#
loop_
_entity_poly.entity_id
_entity_poly.type
_entity_poly.pdbx_seq_one_letter_code
_entity_poly.pdbx_strand_id
1 'polypeptide(L)'
;MLSDKTDTWVPVALTQDLPTGQVMPARTPAGPIALWRSQSGRLAASADRCPHRGMRLSHGFVRGEALSCIYHGWTYSQAGQCLRIPAHPSLTPPETIRVATRLVEEAGGIIWVADGEPDGKPPLFEGYVPLRSLTARAGSSALFVAAGTKATVEGCVWQAPGAPAIRLLPIPQEAGETLIHVLVPADCDASERIAASRAAESLRRMAEGIEAKGTVP
;
A
#
# COMPACT_ATOMS: atom_id res chain seq x y z
N MET A 1 -6.82 -10.62 -20.40
CA MET A 1 -6.50 -11.61 -19.36
C MET A 1 -7.33 -11.25 -18.15
N LEU A 2 -8.33 -12.07 -17.84
CA LEU A 2 -9.17 -11.89 -16.67
C LEU A 2 -8.26 -12.11 -15.46
N SER A 3 -8.04 -11.06 -14.67
CA SER A 3 -7.45 -11.19 -13.34
C SER A 3 -8.34 -12.17 -12.58
N ASP A 4 -7.79 -13.26 -12.06
CA ASP A 4 -8.47 -14.03 -11.02
C ASP A 4 -8.80 -13.03 -9.91
N LYS A 5 -10.08 -12.67 -9.81
CA LYS A 5 -10.59 -11.72 -8.83
C LYS A 5 -10.55 -12.45 -7.50
N THR A 6 -9.48 -12.27 -6.73
CA THR A 6 -9.39 -12.75 -5.36
C THR A 6 -10.07 -11.72 -4.48
N ASP A 7 -11.27 -12.00 -3.99
CA ASP A 7 -12.01 -11.16 -3.03
C ASP A 7 -11.25 -11.11 -1.70
N THR A 8 -10.23 -10.22 -1.63
CA THR A 8 -9.19 -10.24 -0.59
C THR A 8 -8.75 -8.83 -0.19
N TRP A 9 -8.10 -8.74 0.96
CA TRP A 9 -7.49 -7.50 1.46
C TRP A 9 -6.02 -7.42 1.08
N VAL A 10 -5.62 -6.33 0.42
CA VAL A 10 -4.23 -6.08 0.03
C VAL A 10 -3.60 -5.07 0.98
N PRO A 11 -2.49 -5.38 1.68
CA PRO A 11 -1.81 -4.44 2.56
C PRO A 11 -0.97 -3.47 1.72
N VAL A 12 -1.47 -2.26 1.48
CA VAL A 12 -0.88 -1.34 0.48
C VAL A 12 0.09 -0.32 1.07
N ALA A 13 -0.01 -0.04 2.36
CA ALA A 13 0.82 0.93 3.07
C ALA A 13 0.79 0.69 4.58
N LEU A 14 1.75 1.28 5.31
CA LEU A 14 1.66 1.39 6.75
C LEU A 14 0.93 2.68 7.12
N THR A 15 0.22 2.66 8.25
CA THR A 15 -0.54 3.81 8.77
C THR A 15 0.35 5.04 8.97
N GLN A 16 1.57 4.81 9.48
CA GLN A 16 2.57 5.86 9.72
C GLN A 16 3.10 6.51 8.43
N ASP A 17 3.00 5.83 7.28
CA ASP A 17 3.47 6.34 5.99
C ASP A 17 2.46 7.34 5.37
N LEU A 18 1.21 7.36 5.88
CA LEU A 18 0.15 8.26 5.43
C LEU A 18 -0.49 9.06 6.57
N PRO A 19 0.18 10.13 7.05
CA PRO A 19 -0.39 11.06 8.01
C PRO A 19 -1.68 11.74 7.51
N THR A 20 -2.43 12.32 8.43
CA THR A 20 -3.61 13.16 8.14
C THR A 20 -3.26 14.29 7.17
N GLY A 21 -4.14 14.53 6.18
CA GLY A 21 -3.97 15.58 5.18
C GLY A 21 -2.97 15.26 4.07
N GLN A 22 -2.50 14.00 3.97
CA GLN A 22 -1.54 13.57 2.97
C GLN A 22 -2.17 12.67 1.91
N VAL A 23 -1.49 12.57 0.77
CA VAL A 23 -1.76 11.62 -0.30
C VAL A 23 -0.45 10.97 -0.71
N MET A 24 -0.49 9.68 -1.05
CA MET A 24 0.64 8.93 -1.57
C MET A 24 0.22 7.97 -2.69
N PRO A 25 1.14 7.61 -3.60
CA PRO A 25 0.91 6.53 -4.54
C PRO A 25 0.93 5.19 -3.80
N ALA A 26 -0.01 4.31 -4.14
CA ALA A 26 -0.02 2.91 -3.75
C ALA A 26 -0.56 2.06 -4.90
N ARG A 27 -0.57 0.74 -4.75
CA ARG A 27 -1.01 -0.17 -5.81
C ARG A 27 -1.82 -1.34 -5.26
N THR A 28 -2.76 -1.78 -6.08
CA THR A 28 -3.53 -3.01 -5.93
C THR A 28 -3.33 -3.86 -7.20
N PRO A 29 -3.68 -5.16 -7.21
CA PRO A 29 -3.67 -5.98 -8.43
C PRO A 29 -4.48 -5.36 -9.57
N ALA A 30 -5.57 -4.67 -9.25
CA ALA A 30 -6.42 -4.01 -10.22
C ALA A 30 -5.93 -2.59 -10.64
N GLY A 31 -4.73 -2.17 -10.23
CA GLY A 31 -4.05 -0.98 -10.74
C GLY A 31 -3.57 0.03 -9.69
N PRO A 32 -2.96 1.15 -10.14
CA PRO A 32 -2.45 2.20 -9.27
C PRO A 32 -3.57 3.00 -8.60
N ILE A 33 -3.34 3.36 -7.34
CA ILE A 33 -4.27 4.14 -6.53
C ILE A 33 -3.58 5.36 -5.91
N ALA A 34 -4.34 6.44 -5.75
CA ALA A 34 -4.04 7.52 -4.84
C ALA A 34 -4.65 7.16 -3.48
N LEU A 35 -3.80 6.81 -2.52
CA LEU A 35 -4.19 6.56 -1.15
C LEU A 35 -4.05 7.87 -0.38
N TRP A 36 -5.13 8.34 0.25
CA TRP A 36 -5.12 9.62 0.93
C TRP A 36 -5.91 9.61 2.22
N ARG A 37 -5.50 10.48 3.14
CA ARG A 37 -6.16 10.69 4.42
C ARG A 37 -6.65 12.12 4.51
N SER A 38 -7.95 12.29 4.66
CA SER A 38 -8.58 13.60 4.90
C SER A 38 -8.02 14.28 6.15
N GLN A 39 -8.31 15.56 6.33
CA GLN A 39 -7.94 16.33 7.53
C GLN A 39 -8.61 15.79 8.80
N SER A 40 -9.80 15.20 8.69
CA SER A 40 -10.47 14.51 9.80
C SER A 40 -9.91 13.12 10.11
N GLY A 41 -8.94 12.62 9.34
CA GLY A 41 -8.31 11.32 9.53
C GLY A 41 -8.96 10.16 8.78
N ARG A 42 -10.08 10.40 8.08
CA ARG A 42 -10.75 9.38 7.25
C ARG A 42 -9.92 9.03 6.01
N LEU A 43 -9.73 7.74 5.78
CA LEU A 43 -8.99 7.17 4.65
C LEU A 43 -9.85 7.05 3.38
N ALA A 44 -9.21 7.15 2.23
CA ALA A 44 -9.81 6.85 0.93
C ALA A 44 -8.75 6.31 -0.05
N ALA A 45 -9.18 5.38 -0.90
CA ALA A 45 -8.39 4.83 -2.00
C ALA A 45 -9.10 5.14 -3.32
N SER A 46 -8.53 6.04 -4.11
CA SER A 46 -9.06 6.44 -5.41
C SER A 46 -8.17 5.91 -6.53
N ALA A 47 -8.70 5.59 -7.70
CA ALA A 47 -7.87 5.27 -8.86
C ALA A 47 -6.89 6.43 -9.13
N ASP A 48 -5.62 6.13 -9.41
CA ASP A 48 -4.57 7.15 -9.56
C ASP A 48 -4.60 7.86 -10.92
N ARG A 49 -5.79 8.30 -11.34
CA ARG A 49 -6.01 8.89 -12.65
C ARG A 49 -7.18 9.86 -12.61
N CYS A 50 -6.89 11.14 -12.81
CA CYS A 50 -7.89 12.18 -12.92
C CYS A 50 -8.74 11.99 -14.20
N PRO A 51 -10.08 11.92 -14.13
CA PRO A 51 -10.95 11.73 -15.29
C PRO A 51 -10.89 12.89 -16.31
N HIS A 52 -10.38 14.06 -15.93
CA HIS A 52 -10.26 15.20 -16.83
C HIS A 52 -9.19 14.99 -17.91
N ARG A 53 -7.92 14.77 -17.52
CA ARG A 53 -6.77 14.64 -18.44
C ARG A 53 -5.77 13.56 -18.04
N GLY A 54 -6.13 12.67 -17.12
CA GLY A 54 -5.31 11.52 -16.75
C GLY A 54 -4.14 11.79 -15.81
N MET A 55 -4.01 12.99 -15.25
CA MET A 55 -2.97 13.27 -14.23
C MET A 55 -3.11 12.34 -13.03
N ARG A 56 -2.00 11.87 -12.48
CA ARG A 56 -1.97 11.08 -11.25
C ARG A 56 -2.47 11.91 -10.08
N LEU A 57 -3.48 11.41 -9.40
CA LEU A 57 -4.08 12.05 -8.23
C LEU A 57 -3.19 11.91 -6.99
N SER A 58 -2.30 10.92 -6.98
CA SER A 58 -1.28 10.71 -5.95
C SER A 58 -0.28 11.86 -5.86
N HIS A 59 -0.12 12.64 -6.93
CA HIS A 59 0.68 13.88 -6.96
C HIS A 59 -0.13 15.12 -6.54
N GLY A 60 -1.40 14.93 -6.17
CA GLY A 60 -2.30 15.99 -5.72
C GLY A 60 -2.02 16.44 -4.28
N PHE A 61 -3.04 17.05 -3.68
CA PHE A 61 -3.00 17.47 -2.28
C PHE A 61 -4.39 17.33 -1.67
N VAL A 62 -4.44 16.99 -0.38
CA VAL A 62 -5.68 16.94 0.37
C VAL A 62 -6.07 18.35 0.82
N ARG A 63 -7.34 18.72 0.68
CA ARG A 63 -7.92 19.96 1.19
C ARG A 63 -9.16 19.64 2.02
N GLY A 64 -9.01 19.64 3.34
CA GLY A 64 -10.06 19.22 4.25
C GLY A 64 -10.46 17.77 3.98
N GLU A 65 -11.66 17.56 3.46
CA GLU A 65 -12.27 16.25 3.25
C GLU A 65 -12.19 15.74 1.79
N ALA A 66 -11.34 16.35 0.97
CA ALA A 66 -11.29 16.08 -0.45
C ALA A 66 -9.87 16.05 -1.02
N LEU A 67 -9.68 15.30 -2.09
CA LEU A 67 -8.42 15.22 -2.84
C LEU A 67 -8.48 16.14 -4.06
N SER A 68 -7.53 17.06 -4.18
CA SER A 68 -7.43 17.96 -5.31
C SER A 68 -6.31 17.53 -6.26
N CYS A 69 -6.63 17.45 -7.55
CA CYS A 69 -5.67 17.17 -8.61
C CYS A 69 -4.71 18.35 -8.81
N ILE A 70 -3.41 18.10 -8.83
CA ILE A 70 -2.38 19.13 -9.02
C ILE A 70 -2.48 19.83 -10.38
N TYR A 71 -3.07 19.20 -11.40
CA TYR A 71 -3.06 19.76 -12.75
C TYR A 71 -4.00 20.97 -12.90
N HIS A 72 -5.29 20.79 -12.61
CA HIS A 72 -6.31 21.84 -12.80
C HIS A 72 -7.14 22.10 -11.52
N GLY A 73 -6.73 21.53 -10.39
CA GLY A 73 -7.41 21.72 -9.10
C GLY A 73 -8.80 21.09 -9.00
N TRP A 74 -9.18 20.21 -9.94
CA TRP A 74 -10.41 19.43 -9.79
C TRP A 74 -10.35 18.64 -8.49
N THR A 75 -11.40 18.75 -7.70
CA THR A 75 -11.43 18.23 -6.33
C THR A 75 -12.46 17.11 -6.22
N TYR A 76 -12.11 16.04 -5.52
CA TYR A 76 -12.90 14.81 -5.44
C TYR A 76 -13.17 14.43 -3.99
N SER A 77 -14.39 13.99 -3.70
CA SER A 77 -14.76 13.42 -2.41
C SER A 77 -14.16 12.02 -2.21
N GLN A 78 -14.30 11.48 -1.00
CA GLN A 78 -13.94 10.10 -0.68
C GLN A 78 -14.70 9.05 -1.50
N ALA A 79 -15.92 9.37 -1.92
CA ALA A 79 -16.73 8.53 -2.82
C ALA A 79 -16.42 8.77 -4.31
N GLY A 80 -15.36 9.54 -4.61
CA GLY A 80 -14.88 9.80 -5.96
C GLY A 80 -15.62 10.91 -6.71
N GLN A 81 -16.74 11.42 -6.18
CA GLN A 81 -17.51 12.50 -6.82
C GLN A 81 -16.68 13.76 -6.98
N CYS A 82 -16.66 14.36 -8.17
CA CYS A 82 -16.09 15.69 -8.37
C CYS A 82 -16.95 16.74 -7.65
N LEU A 83 -16.32 17.48 -6.74
CA LEU A 83 -16.94 18.50 -5.90
C LEU A 83 -16.74 19.91 -6.44
N ARG A 84 -15.63 20.15 -7.14
CA ARG A 84 -15.24 21.50 -7.58
C ARG A 84 -14.40 21.46 -8.84
N ILE A 85 -14.75 22.33 -9.79
CA ILE A 85 -13.96 22.66 -10.99
C ILE A 85 -13.54 24.13 -10.88
N PRO A 86 -12.28 24.46 -10.53
CA PRO A 86 -11.89 25.84 -10.25
C PRO A 86 -12.15 26.84 -11.37
N ALA A 87 -12.03 26.42 -12.63
CA ALA A 87 -12.30 27.28 -13.80
C ALA A 87 -13.79 27.65 -13.96
N HIS A 88 -14.69 26.90 -13.33
CA HIS A 88 -16.14 27.12 -13.35
C HIS A 88 -16.68 27.14 -11.91
N PRO A 89 -16.38 28.17 -11.11
CA PRO A 89 -16.63 28.15 -9.67
C PRO A 89 -18.12 28.12 -9.29
N SER A 90 -19.00 28.60 -10.18
CA SER A 90 -20.46 28.58 -9.98
C SER A 90 -21.12 27.31 -10.51
N LEU A 91 -20.37 26.44 -11.19
CA LEU A 91 -20.89 25.18 -11.71
C LEU A 91 -20.91 24.14 -10.59
N THR A 92 -22.08 23.54 -10.36
CA THR A 92 -22.17 22.24 -9.67
C THR A 92 -21.69 21.16 -10.64
N PRO A 93 -20.56 20.47 -10.39
CA PRO A 93 -20.09 19.45 -11.31
C PRO A 93 -21.12 18.31 -11.46
N PRO A 94 -21.34 17.78 -12.67
CA PRO A 94 -22.23 16.63 -12.86
C PRO A 94 -21.82 15.41 -12.02
N GLU A 95 -22.81 14.66 -11.53
CA GLU A 95 -22.58 13.43 -10.75
C GLU A 95 -21.85 12.33 -11.53
N THR A 96 -21.87 12.40 -12.85
CA THR A 96 -21.16 11.47 -13.73
C THR A 96 -19.65 11.68 -13.72
N ILE A 97 -19.16 12.84 -13.26
CA ILE A 97 -17.72 13.11 -13.14
C ILE A 97 -17.21 12.51 -11.84
N ARG A 98 -16.69 11.29 -11.93
CA ARG A 98 -16.18 10.55 -10.77
C ARG A 98 -14.82 9.92 -11.03
N VAL A 99 -14.07 9.76 -9.94
CA VAL A 99 -12.91 8.87 -9.88
C VAL A 99 -13.39 7.55 -9.30
N ALA A 100 -12.94 6.42 -9.83
CA ALA A 100 -13.23 5.12 -9.24
C ALA A 100 -12.60 5.02 -7.84
N THR A 101 -13.29 4.40 -6.89
CA THR A 101 -12.83 4.25 -5.51
C THR A 101 -12.85 2.79 -5.10
N ARG A 102 -12.03 2.43 -4.11
CA ARG A 102 -11.99 1.10 -3.51
C ARG A 102 -12.27 1.18 -2.02
N LEU A 103 -12.82 0.10 -1.47
CA LEU A 103 -12.94 -0.07 -0.04
C LEU A 103 -11.53 -0.07 0.58
N VAL A 104 -11.36 0.70 1.65
CA VAL A 104 -10.10 0.85 2.38
C VAL A 104 -10.40 0.77 3.86
N GLU A 105 -9.58 0.02 4.59
CA GLU A 105 -9.67 -0.11 6.04
C GLU A 105 -8.28 -0.07 6.68
N GLU A 106 -8.24 0.32 7.95
CA GLU A 106 -7.02 0.35 8.76
C GLU A 106 -7.12 -0.70 9.85
N ALA A 107 -6.13 -1.61 9.94
CA ALA A 107 -6.07 -2.65 10.95
C ALA A 107 -4.62 -3.01 11.27
N GLY A 108 -4.27 -3.12 12.55
CA GLY A 108 -2.91 -3.49 12.99
C GLY A 108 -1.81 -2.51 12.56
N GLY A 109 -2.14 -1.23 12.34
CA GLY A 109 -1.21 -0.22 11.82
C GLY A 109 -0.90 -0.37 10.32
N ILE A 110 -1.66 -1.21 9.60
CA ILE A 110 -1.57 -1.40 8.15
C ILE A 110 -2.82 -0.81 7.50
N ILE A 111 -2.65 -0.20 6.32
CA ILE A 111 -3.75 0.25 5.47
C ILE A 111 -4.00 -0.83 4.42
N TRP A 112 -5.21 -1.35 4.42
CA TRP A 112 -5.68 -2.44 3.57
C TRP A 112 -6.65 -1.89 2.52
N VAL A 113 -6.48 -2.31 1.28
CA VAL A 113 -7.42 -1.98 0.19
C VAL A 113 -8.00 -3.26 -0.35
N ALA A 114 -9.31 -3.29 -0.50
CA ALA A 114 -10.01 -4.42 -1.08
C ALA A 114 -9.64 -4.59 -2.56
N ASP A 115 -9.25 -5.80 -2.92
CA ASP A 115 -9.34 -6.28 -4.29
C ASP A 115 -10.58 -7.16 -4.40
N GLY A 116 -11.54 -6.73 -5.22
CA GLY A 116 -12.88 -7.31 -5.23
C GLY A 116 -13.73 -6.92 -4.02
N GLU A 117 -14.52 -7.86 -3.52
CA GLU A 117 -15.50 -7.69 -2.43
C GLU A 117 -15.19 -8.68 -1.30
N PRO A 118 -14.11 -8.46 -0.52
CA PRO A 118 -13.74 -9.37 0.54
C PRO A 118 -14.83 -9.45 1.62
N ASP A 119 -15.13 -10.67 2.05
CA ASP A 119 -15.98 -10.90 3.21
C ASP A 119 -15.23 -10.56 4.51
N GLY A 120 -15.81 -9.69 5.32
CA GLY A 120 -15.30 -9.38 6.66
C GLY A 120 -14.17 -8.35 6.70
N LYS A 121 -13.48 -8.31 7.85
CA LYS A 121 -12.47 -7.29 8.17
C LYS A 121 -11.07 -7.70 7.67
N PRO A 122 -10.17 -6.73 7.45
CA PRO A 122 -8.79 -7.06 7.12
C PRO A 122 -8.11 -7.89 8.21
N PRO A 123 -7.09 -8.69 7.86
CA PRO A 123 -6.31 -9.45 8.84
C PRO A 123 -5.73 -8.57 9.94
N LEU A 124 -5.73 -9.10 11.16
CA LEU A 124 -5.04 -8.52 12.31
C LEU A 124 -3.94 -9.49 12.78
N PHE A 125 -2.71 -9.01 12.84
CA PHE A 125 -1.58 -9.79 13.33
C PHE A 125 -1.34 -9.47 14.80
N GLU A 126 -2.04 -10.16 15.70
CA GLU A 126 -1.93 -9.96 17.15
C GLU A 126 -0.48 -10.06 17.63
N GLY A 127 -0.09 -9.15 18.52
CA GLY A 127 1.27 -9.09 19.07
C GLY A 127 2.31 -8.50 18.11
N TYR A 128 1.95 -8.11 16.88
CA TYR A 128 2.86 -7.45 15.95
C TYR A 128 2.52 -5.97 15.73
N VAL A 129 3.55 -5.16 15.49
CA VAL A 129 3.42 -3.76 15.10
C VAL A 129 4.28 -3.46 13.87
N PRO A 130 3.88 -2.49 13.02
CA PRO A 130 4.69 -2.07 11.89
C PRO A 130 6.06 -1.53 12.33
N LEU A 131 7.10 -1.94 11.61
CA LEU A 131 8.44 -1.36 11.72
C LEU A 131 8.69 -0.40 10.55
N ARG A 132 8.61 -0.90 9.31
CA ARG A 132 8.88 -0.13 8.09
C ARG A 132 8.42 -0.86 6.83
N SER A 133 8.42 -0.13 5.72
CA SER A 133 8.29 -0.68 4.37
C SER A 133 9.65 -0.68 3.64
N LEU A 134 9.85 -1.65 2.74
CA LEU A 134 11.00 -1.75 1.83
C LEU A 134 10.53 -2.20 0.45
N THR A 135 11.19 -1.76 -0.61
CA THR A 135 10.97 -2.28 -1.97
C THR A 135 12.17 -3.10 -2.40
N ALA A 136 11.96 -4.38 -2.71
CA ALA A 136 12.96 -5.22 -3.35
C ALA A 136 12.78 -5.18 -4.87
N ARG A 137 13.87 -5.01 -5.62
CA ARG A 137 13.89 -5.23 -7.08
C ARG A 137 14.01 -6.72 -7.41
N ALA A 138 13.06 -7.49 -6.89
CA ALA A 138 12.99 -8.93 -7.04
C ALA A 138 11.53 -9.39 -6.88
N GLY A 139 11.19 -10.51 -7.54
CA GLY A 139 9.90 -11.15 -7.35
C GLY A 139 9.75 -11.73 -5.95
N SER A 140 8.50 -11.93 -5.53
CA SER A 140 8.21 -12.50 -4.19
C SER A 140 8.82 -13.90 -4.03
N SER A 141 8.93 -14.69 -5.10
CA SER A 141 9.62 -15.99 -5.09
C SER A 141 11.08 -15.88 -4.63
N ALA A 142 11.85 -14.92 -5.14
CA ALA A 142 13.24 -14.70 -4.73
C ALA A 142 13.33 -14.30 -3.25
N LEU A 143 12.36 -13.53 -2.75
CA LEU A 143 12.27 -13.18 -1.34
C LEU A 143 12.06 -14.40 -0.45
N PHE A 144 11.15 -15.31 -0.82
CA PHE A 144 10.90 -16.54 -0.07
C PHE A 144 12.09 -17.49 -0.08
N VAL A 145 12.79 -17.61 -1.22
CA VAL A 145 14.07 -18.35 -1.30
C VAL A 145 15.10 -17.73 -0.36
N ALA A 146 15.27 -16.40 -0.38
CA ALA A 146 16.21 -15.71 0.50
C ALA A 146 15.87 -15.86 1.99
N ALA A 147 14.59 -15.88 2.33
CA ALA A 147 14.11 -16.07 3.70
C ALA A 147 14.19 -17.52 4.17
N GLY A 148 14.34 -18.48 3.24
CA GLY A 148 14.22 -19.91 3.54
C GLY A 148 12.80 -20.32 3.93
N THR A 149 11.79 -19.60 3.45
CA THR A 149 10.37 -19.84 3.75
C THR A 149 9.59 -20.19 2.49
N LYS A 150 8.32 -20.60 2.65
CA LYS A 150 7.42 -20.85 1.51
C LYS A 150 6.55 -19.62 1.23
N ALA A 151 6.09 -19.51 -0.01
CA ALA A 151 5.13 -18.49 -0.41
C ALA A 151 3.77 -18.70 0.27
N THR A 152 3.21 -17.62 0.78
CA THR A 152 1.90 -17.56 1.44
C THR A 152 1.22 -16.24 1.08
N VAL A 153 -0.12 -16.25 1.03
CA VAL A 153 -0.92 -15.06 0.70
C VAL A 153 -0.87 -14.02 1.83
N GLU A 154 -0.76 -14.46 3.08
CA GLU A 154 -0.71 -13.59 4.28
C GLU A 154 0.72 -13.24 4.72
N GLY A 155 1.72 -13.54 3.89
CA GLY A 155 3.12 -13.39 4.25
C GLY A 155 3.62 -14.43 5.27
N CYS A 156 4.83 -14.24 5.80
CA CYS A 156 5.49 -15.25 6.63
C CYS A 156 6.08 -14.66 7.91
N VAL A 157 6.29 -15.51 8.91
CA VAL A 157 7.16 -15.20 10.05
C VAL A 157 8.55 -15.74 9.73
N TRP A 158 9.53 -14.86 9.77
CA TRP A 158 10.91 -15.11 9.44
C TRP A 158 11.79 -14.83 10.66
N GLN A 159 12.65 -15.79 11.00
CA GLN A 159 13.58 -15.68 12.11
C GLN A 159 14.98 -15.42 11.57
N ALA A 160 15.44 -14.18 11.66
CA ALA A 160 16.82 -13.83 11.31
C ALA A 160 17.75 -14.03 12.52
N PRO A 161 19.03 -14.41 12.30
CA PRO A 161 20.01 -14.50 13.39
C PRO A 161 20.16 -13.15 14.11
N GLY A 162 20.00 -13.15 15.43
CA GLY A 162 20.15 -11.95 16.26
C GLY A 162 19.05 -10.89 16.12
N ALA A 163 17.91 -11.23 15.49
CA ALA A 163 16.73 -10.39 15.40
C ALA A 163 15.53 -11.08 16.09
N PRO A 164 14.48 -10.33 16.48
CA PRO A 164 13.21 -10.93 16.89
C PRO A 164 12.55 -11.70 15.74
N ALA A 165 11.43 -12.38 16.01
CA ALA A 165 10.61 -13.01 14.98
C ALA A 165 9.97 -11.92 14.10
N ILE A 166 10.38 -11.79 12.84
CA ILE A 166 9.92 -10.73 11.93
C ILE A 166 8.76 -11.26 11.10
N ARG A 167 7.64 -10.53 11.04
CA ARG A 167 6.59 -10.82 10.07
C ARG A 167 6.81 -10.00 8.81
N LEU A 168 6.84 -10.68 7.66
CA LEU A 168 7.01 -10.09 6.35
C LEU A 168 5.70 -10.22 5.57
N LEU A 169 5.18 -9.11 5.07
CA LEU A 169 4.05 -9.09 4.15
C LEU A 169 4.56 -8.64 2.77
N PRO A 170 4.87 -9.58 1.86
CA PRO A 170 5.30 -9.26 0.51
C PRO A 170 4.10 -9.00 -0.40
N ILE A 171 4.15 -7.88 -1.12
CA ILE A 171 3.13 -7.46 -2.07
C ILE A 171 3.82 -7.28 -3.43
N PRO A 172 3.66 -8.25 -4.35
CA PRO A 172 4.18 -8.14 -5.71
C PRO A 172 3.72 -6.85 -6.40
N GLN A 173 4.64 -6.21 -7.11
CA GLN A 173 4.42 -4.99 -7.87
C GLN A 173 4.70 -5.24 -9.37
N GLU A 174 4.49 -4.21 -10.19
CA GLU A 174 4.90 -4.24 -11.60
C GLU A 174 6.43 -4.39 -11.75
N ALA A 175 6.87 -4.79 -12.95
CA ALA A 175 8.29 -4.86 -13.32
C ALA A 175 9.17 -5.75 -12.41
N GLY A 176 8.58 -6.75 -11.76
CA GLY A 176 9.32 -7.71 -10.93
C GLY A 176 9.81 -7.12 -9.60
N GLU A 177 9.18 -6.05 -9.11
CA GLU A 177 9.46 -5.52 -7.77
C GLU A 177 8.50 -6.13 -6.72
N THR A 178 8.91 -6.13 -5.46
CA THR A 178 8.07 -6.54 -4.32
C THR A 178 8.15 -5.48 -3.23
N LEU A 179 7.00 -4.92 -2.84
CA LEU A 179 6.86 -4.14 -1.61
C LEU A 179 6.83 -5.10 -0.43
N ILE A 180 7.52 -4.79 0.66
CA ILE A 180 7.60 -5.62 1.84
C ILE A 180 7.25 -4.76 3.04
N HIS A 181 6.13 -5.05 3.69
CA HIS A 181 5.87 -4.52 5.02
C HIS A 181 6.52 -5.42 6.06
N VAL A 182 7.35 -4.81 6.90
CA VAL A 182 8.11 -5.47 7.97
C VAL A 182 7.42 -5.14 9.28
N LEU A 183 6.97 -6.18 9.97
CA LEU A 183 6.35 -6.11 11.28
C LEU A 183 7.24 -6.83 12.30
N VAL A 184 7.24 -6.34 13.54
CA VAL A 184 7.99 -6.91 14.67
C VAL A 184 7.07 -7.12 15.88
N PRO A 185 7.44 -7.97 16.84
CA PRO A 185 6.72 -8.09 18.10
C PRO A 185 6.54 -6.74 18.79
N ALA A 186 5.37 -6.52 19.38
CA ALA A 186 4.98 -5.25 19.97
C ALA A 186 5.87 -4.84 21.15
N ASP A 187 6.42 -5.82 21.86
CA ASP A 187 7.30 -5.68 23.02
C ASP A 187 8.78 -5.47 22.65
N CYS A 188 9.13 -5.45 21.36
CA CYS A 188 10.51 -5.24 20.94
C CYS A 188 11.06 -3.88 21.36
N ASP A 189 12.26 -3.90 21.95
CA ASP A 189 13.00 -2.70 22.32
C ASP A 189 13.66 -2.03 21.09
N ALA A 190 14.33 -0.90 21.33
CA ALA A 190 14.98 -0.14 20.25
C ALA A 190 16.11 -0.93 19.56
N SER A 191 16.88 -1.72 20.32
CA SER A 191 17.97 -2.54 19.79
C SER A 191 17.44 -3.65 18.87
N GLU A 192 16.38 -4.34 19.32
CA GLU A 192 15.70 -5.39 18.55
C GLU A 192 15.06 -4.85 17.29
N ARG A 193 14.43 -3.66 17.35
CA ARG A 193 13.89 -2.96 16.17
C ARG A 193 14.98 -2.60 15.16
N ILE A 194 16.14 -2.13 15.63
CA ILE A 194 17.30 -1.83 14.77
C ILE A 194 17.83 -3.12 14.14
N ALA A 195 17.96 -4.20 14.91
CA ALA A 195 18.39 -5.50 14.41
C ALA A 195 17.42 -6.03 13.34
N ALA A 196 16.10 -5.97 13.58
CA ALA A 196 15.08 -6.35 12.61
C ALA A 196 15.13 -5.51 11.33
N SER A 197 15.30 -4.18 11.44
CA SER A 197 15.43 -3.32 10.26
C SER A 197 16.67 -3.66 9.44
N ARG A 198 17.80 -3.98 10.08
CA ARG A 198 19.03 -4.39 9.39
C ARG A 198 18.87 -5.75 8.74
N ALA A 199 18.24 -6.70 9.42
CA ALA A 199 17.94 -8.02 8.89
C ALA A 199 17.04 -7.94 7.65
N ALA A 200 15.98 -7.14 7.67
CA ALA A 200 15.09 -6.94 6.53
C ALA A 200 15.82 -6.31 5.32
N GLU A 201 16.74 -5.36 5.55
CA GLU A 201 17.58 -4.79 4.49
C GLU A 201 18.55 -5.83 3.90
N SER A 202 19.15 -6.68 4.73
CA SER A 202 19.99 -7.80 4.25
C SER A 202 19.17 -8.80 3.43
N LEU A 203 17.95 -9.13 3.88
CA LEU A 203 17.03 -10.00 3.14
C LEU A 203 16.68 -9.41 1.77
N ARG A 204 16.35 -8.12 1.69
CA ARG A 204 16.11 -7.40 0.43
C ARG A 204 17.28 -7.59 -0.54
N ARG A 205 18.51 -7.36 -0.09
CA ARG A 205 19.72 -7.50 -0.92
C ARG A 205 19.96 -8.94 -1.37
N MET A 206 19.69 -9.91 -0.51
CA MET A 206 19.80 -11.33 -0.87
C MET A 206 18.79 -11.69 -1.95
N ALA A 207 17.54 -11.26 -1.83
CA ALA A 207 16.49 -11.49 -2.84
C ALA A 207 16.86 -10.86 -4.19
N GLU A 208 17.30 -9.59 -4.19
CA GLU A 208 17.80 -8.90 -5.40
C GLU A 208 19.00 -9.63 -6.03
N GLY A 209 19.90 -10.19 -5.21
CA GLY A 209 21.03 -10.99 -5.68
C GLY A 209 20.64 -12.35 -6.28
N ILE A 210 19.57 -12.98 -5.79
CA ILE A 210 19.03 -14.24 -6.33
C ILE A 210 18.34 -13.98 -7.68
N GLU A 211 17.55 -12.91 -7.78
CA GLU A 211 16.89 -12.48 -9.01
C GLU A 211 17.92 -12.19 -10.11
N ALA A 212 18.96 -11.41 -9.79
CA ALA A 212 20.01 -11.03 -10.74
C ALA A 212 20.82 -12.22 -11.29
N LYS A 213 20.90 -13.34 -10.55
CA LYS A 213 21.60 -14.55 -10.97
C LYS A 213 20.74 -15.50 -11.80
N GLY A 214 19.44 -15.22 -11.96
CA GLY A 214 18.50 -16.13 -12.63
C GLY A 214 18.29 -17.45 -11.87
N THR A 215 18.55 -17.46 -10.57
CA THR A 215 18.44 -18.65 -9.69
C THR A 215 17.03 -18.90 -9.17
N VAL A 216 16.02 -18.21 -9.70
CA VAL A 216 14.62 -18.46 -9.39
C VAL A 216 14.07 -19.42 -10.46
N PRO A 217 13.62 -20.63 -10.09
CA PRO A 217 13.00 -21.57 -11.03
C PRO A 217 11.66 -21.06 -11.57
#